data_AF-A0A650MRQ8-F1
#
_entry.id   AF-A0A650MRQ8-F1
#
_cell.length_a   1.000
_cell.length_b   1.000
_cell.length_c   1.000
_cell.angle_alpha   90.00
_cell.angle_beta   90.00
_cell.angle_gamma   90.00
#
_symmetry.space_group_name_H-M   'P 1'
#
loop_
_entity.id
_entity.type
_entity.pdbx_description
1 polymer ?
#
loop_
_entity_poly.entity_id
_entity_poly.type
_entity_poly.pdbx_seq_one_letter_code
_entity_poly.pdbx_strand_id
1 'polypeptide(L)'
;MSDSEIEKLEKKAQTGLLKNDSYLRNFADDMKLTMTTMLEKSGLSLEKIGINPVEDYSTQNGLFTIDEDKLLSAIEENPDGIKELFSGKDGIVTKLSDNLKDHATGTFSRLAKKAGVADGVTANTNEMTKDIEERKKLITQMQTALQEKEDALYTKYSTLESNLASLQSQQSSLSSYFQ
;
A
#
# COMPACT_ATOMS: atom_id res chain seq x y z
N MET A 1 -2.75 18.64 22.87
CA MET A 1 -3.70 17.86 22.05
C MET A 1 -4.54 17.07 23.03
N SER A 2 -5.87 17.11 22.92
CA SER A 2 -6.70 16.27 23.77
C SER A 2 -6.74 14.84 23.22
N ASP A 3 -6.84 13.84 24.09
CA ASP A 3 -6.85 12.42 23.69
C ASP A 3 -7.98 12.11 22.69
N SER A 4 -9.10 12.86 22.74
CA SER A 4 -10.21 12.75 21.79
C SER A 4 -9.85 13.21 20.37
N GLU A 5 -8.98 14.21 20.23
CA GLU A 5 -8.50 14.67 18.93
C GLU A 5 -7.50 13.69 18.32
N ILE A 6 -6.66 13.09 19.16
CA ILE A 6 -5.71 12.04 18.74
C ILE A 6 -6.48 10.83 18.23
N GLU A 7 -7.47 10.35 18.98
CA GLU A 7 -8.28 9.19 18.58
C GLU A 7 -9.06 9.43 17.27
N LYS A 8 -9.62 10.64 17.10
CA LYS A 8 -10.29 11.02 15.84
C LYS A 8 -9.33 11.07 14.65
N LEU A 9 -8.13 11.59 14.86
CA LEU A 9 -7.10 11.66 13.81
C LEU A 9 -6.58 10.26 13.45
N GLU A 10 -6.38 9.39 14.44
CA GLU A 10 -5.99 7.99 14.22
C GLU A 10 -7.04 7.21 13.44
N LYS A 11 -8.32 7.30 13.85
CA LYS A 11 -9.43 6.68 13.12
C LYS A 11 -9.49 7.19 11.67
N LYS A 12 -9.36 8.50 11.46
CA LYS A 12 -9.39 9.09 10.13
C LYS A 12 -8.17 8.67 9.29
N ALA A 13 -6.98 8.60 9.88
CA ALA A 13 -5.78 8.11 9.21
C ALA A 13 -5.92 6.64 8.80
N GLN A 14 -6.51 5.79 9.65
CA GLN A 14 -6.76 4.38 9.35
C GLN A 14 -7.74 4.18 8.19
N THR A 15 -8.80 5.00 8.07
CA THR A 15 -9.75 4.92 6.94
C THR A 15 -9.13 5.23 5.58
N GLY A 16 -7.97 5.91 5.56
CA GLY A 16 -7.28 6.34 4.34
C GLY A 16 -6.05 5.52 3.98
N LEU A 17 -5.60 4.62 4.85
CA LEU A 17 -4.26 4.01 4.72
C LEU A 17 -4.07 3.23 3.41
N LEU A 18 -5.14 2.57 2.95
CA LEU A 18 -5.16 1.81 1.70
C LEU A 18 -5.98 2.50 0.60
N LYS A 19 -6.51 3.69 0.89
CA LYS A 19 -7.32 4.43 -0.07
C LYS A 19 -6.45 4.85 -1.25
N ASN A 20 -6.94 4.59 -2.46
CA ASN A 20 -6.24 4.83 -3.73
C ASN A 20 -4.95 4.01 -3.91
N ASP A 21 -4.70 2.98 -3.10
CA ASP A 21 -3.63 2.04 -3.38
C ASP A 21 -3.83 1.50 -4.82
N SER A 22 -2.85 1.76 -5.68
CA SER A 22 -2.95 1.41 -7.10
C SER A 22 -3.00 -0.09 -7.31
N TYR A 23 -2.32 -0.84 -6.44
CA TYR A 23 -2.28 -2.29 -6.53
C TYR A 23 -3.63 -2.90 -6.13
N LEU A 24 -4.24 -2.46 -5.02
CA LEU A 24 -5.57 -2.93 -4.61
C LEU A 24 -6.66 -2.58 -5.61
N ARG A 25 -6.58 -1.38 -6.22
CA ARG A 25 -7.48 -1.00 -7.32
C ARG A 25 -7.32 -1.92 -8.52
N ASN A 26 -6.09 -2.13 -8.99
CA ASN A 26 -5.82 -3.03 -10.11
C ASN A 26 -6.28 -4.46 -9.80
N PHE A 27 -6.04 -4.96 -8.58
CA PHE A 27 -6.51 -6.28 -8.18
C PHE A 27 -8.04 -6.39 -8.23
N ALA A 28 -8.77 -5.39 -7.72
CA ALA A 28 -10.22 -5.36 -7.81
C ALA A 28 -10.70 -5.32 -9.28
N ASP A 29 -10.02 -4.55 -10.13
CA ASP A 29 -10.32 -4.44 -11.56
C ASP A 29 -10.04 -5.76 -12.31
N ASP A 30 -8.95 -6.47 -11.99
CA ASP A 30 -8.61 -7.79 -12.57
C ASP A 30 -9.68 -8.85 -12.19
N MET A 31 -10.16 -8.81 -10.94
CA MET A 31 -11.25 -9.67 -10.48
C MET A 31 -12.56 -9.37 -11.22
N LYS A 32 -12.89 -8.08 -11.40
CA LYS A 32 -14.07 -7.66 -12.17
C LYS A 32 -13.96 -8.06 -13.63
N LEU A 33 -12.80 -7.87 -14.25
CA LEU A 33 -12.56 -8.24 -15.64
C LEU A 33 -12.80 -9.74 -15.85
N THR A 34 -12.34 -10.56 -14.92
CA THR A 34 -12.55 -12.02 -14.95
C THR A 34 -14.03 -12.39 -15.04
N MET A 35 -14.89 -11.70 -14.28
CA MET A 35 -16.35 -11.90 -14.33
C MET A 35 -16.98 -11.46 -15.66
N THR A 36 -16.39 -10.49 -16.36
CA THR A 36 -16.88 -10.05 -17.67
C THR A 36 -16.35 -10.87 -18.84
N THR A 37 -15.44 -11.82 -18.61
CA THR A 37 -14.87 -12.62 -19.70
C THR A 37 -15.89 -13.59 -20.29
N MET A 38 -16.01 -13.58 -21.62
CA MET A 38 -16.82 -14.54 -22.37
C MET A 38 -16.06 -15.87 -22.49
N LEU A 39 -16.79 -16.98 -22.44
CA LEU A 39 -16.20 -18.29 -22.71
C LEU A 39 -16.26 -18.56 -24.21
N GLU A 40 -15.11 -18.46 -24.88
CA GLU A 40 -14.99 -18.50 -26.34
C GLU A 40 -15.59 -19.77 -26.96
N LYS A 41 -15.49 -20.92 -26.27
CA LYS A 41 -15.99 -22.21 -26.76
C LYS A 41 -17.51 -22.32 -26.80
N SER A 42 -18.23 -21.65 -25.90
CA SER A 42 -19.70 -21.71 -25.82
C SER A 42 -20.37 -20.42 -26.26
N GLY A 43 -19.63 -19.32 -26.43
CA GLY A 43 -20.18 -17.99 -26.73
C GLY A 43 -21.08 -17.43 -25.63
N LEU A 44 -21.10 -18.08 -24.45
CA LEU A 44 -21.87 -17.67 -23.28
C LEU A 44 -21.07 -16.64 -22.47
N SER A 45 -21.78 -15.63 -21.98
CA SER A 45 -21.28 -14.63 -21.05
C SER A 45 -22.22 -14.55 -19.85
N LEU A 46 -21.74 -14.01 -18.72
CA LEU A 46 -22.57 -13.80 -17.53
C LEU A 46 -23.82 -12.96 -17.83
N GLU A 47 -23.69 -11.92 -18.64
CA GLU A 47 -24.81 -11.06 -19.02
C GLU A 47 -25.91 -11.82 -19.77
N LYS A 48 -25.52 -12.75 -20.66
CA LYS A 48 -26.47 -13.57 -21.42
C LYS A 48 -27.28 -14.52 -20.54
N ILE A 49 -26.76 -14.87 -19.36
CA ILE A 49 -27.41 -15.77 -18.41
C ILE A 49 -28.07 -15.00 -17.26
N GLY A 50 -28.24 -13.68 -17.39
CA GLY A 50 -28.94 -12.85 -16.41
C GLY A 50 -28.06 -12.30 -15.28
N ILE A 51 -26.74 -12.47 -15.33
CA ILE A 51 -25.80 -11.91 -14.33
C ILE A 51 -25.16 -10.66 -14.92
N ASN A 52 -25.65 -9.50 -14.50
CA ASN A 52 -25.25 -8.20 -15.05
C ASN A 52 -24.44 -7.40 -14.02
N PRO A 53 -23.38 -6.67 -14.43
CA PRO A 53 -22.70 -5.75 -13.55
C PRO A 53 -23.63 -4.60 -13.14
N VAL A 54 -23.52 -4.14 -11.89
CA VAL A 54 -24.25 -2.96 -11.42
C VAL A 54 -23.71 -1.69 -12.10
N GLU A 55 -24.61 -0.82 -12.56
CA GLU A 55 -24.26 0.45 -13.22
C GLU A 55 -23.68 1.49 -12.26
N ASP A 56 -23.99 1.41 -10.95
CA ASP A 56 -23.43 2.31 -9.95
C ASP A 56 -21.97 1.96 -9.61
N TYR A 57 -21.05 2.61 -10.34
CA TYR A 57 -19.61 2.53 -10.11
C TYR A 57 -19.10 3.40 -8.94
N SER A 58 -19.96 4.17 -8.27
CA SER A 58 -19.56 5.07 -7.19
C SER A 58 -19.64 4.40 -5.82
N THR A 59 -20.70 3.64 -5.55
CA THR A 59 -20.90 2.97 -4.26
C THR A 59 -21.00 1.44 -4.36
N GLN A 60 -21.33 0.92 -5.54
CA GLN A 60 -21.58 -0.51 -5.78
C GLN A 60 -20.63 -1.10 -6.82
N ASN A 61 -19.46 -0.47 -7.00
CA ASN A 61 -18.47 -0.88 -7.98
C ASN A 61 -18.01 -2.33 -7.76
N GLY A 62 -18.26 -3.20 -8.74
CA GLY A 62 -17.90 -4.62 -8.68
C GLY A 62 -18.99 -5.55 -8.14
N LEU A 63 -20.18 -5.02 -7.83
CA LEU A 63 -21.36 -5.84 -7.58
C LEU A 63 -22.03 -6.26 -8.89
N PHE A 64 -22.75 -7.37 -8.82
CA PHE A 64 -23.53 -7.93 -9.92
C PHE A 64 -24.97 -8.14 -9.45
N THR A 65 -25.93 -7.84 -10.33
CA THR A 65 -27.34 -8.19 -10.16
C THR A 65 -27.64 -9.49 -10.88
N ILE A 66 -28.55 -10.28 -10.32
CA ILE A 66 -28.95 -11.58 -10.88
C ILE A 66 -30.43 -11.52 -11.25
N ASP A 67 -30.73 -11.80 -12.51
CA ASP A 67 -32.07 -12.06 -13.04
C ASP A 67 -32.33 -13.58 -12.93
N GLU A 68 -33.04 -13.97 -11.87
CA GLU A 68 -33.26 -15.38 -11.51
C GLU A 68 -34.01 -16.14 -12.60
N ASP A 69 -35.02 -15.53 -13.22
CA ASP A 69 -35.83 -16.17 -14.26
C ASP A 69 -35.01 -16.46 -15.52
N LYS A 70 -34.17 -15.51 -15.94
CA LYS A 70 -33.25 -15.72 -17.06
C LYS A 70 -32.18 -16.74 -16.74
N LEU A 71 -31.64 -16.71 -15.52
CA LEU A 71 -30.62 -17.66 -15.10
C LEU A 71 -31.17 -19.08 -15.08
N LEU A 72 -32.37 -19.28 -14.53
CA LEU A 72 -33.05 -20.58 -14.52
C LEU A 72 -33.31 -21.07 -15.95
N SER A 73 -33.85 -20.20 -16.82
CA SER A 73 -34.08 -20.54 -18.22
C SER A 73 -32.79 -20.95 -18.95
N ALA A 74 -31.69 -20.20 -18.73
CA ALA A 74 -30.39 -20.52 -19.33
C ALA A 74 -29.80 -21.84 -18.82
N ILE A 75 -30.03 -22.19 -17.55
CA ILE A 75 -29.63 -23.48 -16.97
C ILE A 75 -30.44 -24.63 -17.58
N GLU A 76 -31.75 -24.44 -17.77
CA GLU A 76 -32.62 -25.46 -18.38
C GLU A 76 -32.29 -25.68 -19.88
N GLU A 77 -32.01 -24.61 -20.62
CA GLU A 77 -31.70 -24.68 -22.05
C GLU A 77 -30.30 -25.28 -22.32
N ASN A 78 -29.30 -24.96 -21.50
CA ASN A 78 -27.93 -25.42 -21.72
C ASN A 78 -27.16 -25.70 -20.43
N PRO A 79 -27.52 -26.76 -19.68
CA PRO A 79 -26.89 -27.07 -18.39
C PRO A 79 -25.39 -27.36 -18.51
N ASP A 80 -24.97 -28.06 -19.56
CA ASP A 80 -23.56 -28.39 -19.80
C ASP A 80 -22.73 -27.13 -20.12
N GLY A 81 -23.28 -26.20 -20.91
CA GLY A 81 -22.65 -24.93 -21.22
C GLY A 81 -22.48 -24.03 -20.00
N ILE A 82 -23.48 -23.98 -19.10
CA ILE A 82 -23.39 -23.25 -17.83
C ILE A 82 -22.36 -23.90 -16.90
N LYS A 83 -22.35 -25.23 -16.82
CA LYS A 83 -21.36 -25.96 -16.02
C LYS A 83 -19.94 -25.67 -16.50
N GLU A 84 -19.70 -25.66 -17.81
CA GLU A 84 -18.39 -25.30 -18.36
C GLU A 84 -18.08 -23.81 -18.13
N LEU A 85 -19.08 -22.92 -18.19
CA LEU A 85 -18.94 -21.49 -17.88
C LEU A 85 -18.38 -21.22 -16.49
N PHE A 86 -18.91 -21.89 -15.48
CA PHE A 86 -18.49 -21.66 -14.09
C PHE A 86 -17.31 -22.55 -13.69
N SER A 87 -17.41 -23.86 -13.96
CA SER A 87 -16.54 -24.89 -13.41
C SER A 87 -15.62 -25.53 -14.43
N GLY A 88 -15.65 -25.08 -15.69
CA GLY A 88 -14.74 -25.55 -16.73
C GLY A 88 -13.29 -25.17 -16.42
N LYS A 89 -12.37 -25.76 -17.19
CA LYS A 89 -10.94 -25.46 -17.06
C LYS A 89 -10.63 -23.98 -17.28
N ASP A 90 -11.36 -23.35 -18.21
CA ASP A 90 -11.30 -21.92 -18.49
C ASP A 90 -12.52 -21.16 -17.93
N GLY A 91 -13.22 -21.80 -16.99
CA GLY A 91 -14.41 -21.27 -16.34
C GLY A 91 -14.09 -20.11 -15.39
N ILE A 92 -15.14 -19.35 -15.07
CA ILE A 92 -15.03 -18.13 -14.27
C ILE A 92 -14.48 -18.43 -12.88
N VAL A 93 -14.93 -19.50 -12.22
CA VAL A 93 -14.46 -19.86 -10.86
C VAL A 93 -12.97 -20.21 -10.88
N THR A 94 -12.52 -20.94 -11.89
CA THR A 94 -11.10 -21.31 -12.05
C THR A 94 -10.24 -20.07 -12.23
N LYS A 95 -10.61 -19.18 -13.16
CA LYS A 95 -9.89 -17.92 -13.41
C LYS A 95 -9.89 -17.00 -12.19
N LEU A 96 -11.00 -16.89 -11.47
CA LEU A 96 -11.07 -16.11 -10.22
C LEU A 96 -10.16 -16.70 -9.14
N SER A 97 -10.13 -18.03 -9.02
CA SER A 97 -9.24 -18.72 -8.07
C SER A 97 -7.77 -18.46 -8.41
N ASP A 98 -7.41 -18.52 -9.68
CA ASP A 98 -6.04 -18.28 -10.14
C ASP A 98 -5.62 -16.82 -9.93
N ASN A 99 -6.49 -15.85 -10.28
CA ASN A 99 -6.26 -14.44 -9.96
C ASN A 99 -6.13 -14.21 -8.46
N LEU A 100 -7.01 -14.79 -7.65
CA LEU A 100 -6.94 -14.67 -6.20
C LEU A 100 -5.64 -15.25 -5.63
N LYS A 101 -5.13 -16.35 -6.19
CA LYS A 101 -3.83 -16.93 -5.81
C LYS A 101 -2.67 -16.03 -6.21
N ASP A 102 -2.65 -15.48 -7.42
CA ASP A 102 -1.56 -14.59 -7.86
C ASP A 102 -1.51 -13.31 -7.04
N HIS A 103 -2.68 -12.76 -6.71
CA HIS A 103 -2.76 -11.47 -6.04
C HIS A 103 -2.70 -11.55 -4.51
N ALA A 104 -3.36 -12.53 -3.88
CA ALA A 104 -3.57 -12.55 -2.43
C ALA A 104 -3.17 -13.87 -1.75
N THR A 105 -3.66 -15.02 -2.19
CA THR A 105 -3.64 -16.26 -1.38
C THR A 105 -2.44 -17.17 -1.65
N GLY A 106 -1.72 -16.96 -2.76
CA GLY A 106 -0.50 -17.69 -3.04
C GLY A 106 0.63 -17.34 -2.07
N THR A 107 1.51 -18.30 -1.77
CA THR A 107 2.67 -18.11 -0.88
C THR A 107 3.55 -16.92 -1.28
N PHE A 108 3.69 -16.70 -2.59
CA PHE A 108 4.45 -15.59 -3.18
C PHE A 108 3.54 -14.68 -4.00
N SER A 109 2.28 -14.57 -3.59
CA SER A 109 1.34 -13.63 -4.16
C SER A 109 1.92 -12.22 -4.09
N ARG A 110 1.42 -11.33 -4.94
CA ARG A 110 1.91 -9.95 -4.97
C ARG A 110 1.67 -9.23 -3.64
N LEU A 111 0.54 -9.48 -2.95
CA LEU A 111 0.34 -8.98 -1.58
C LEU A 111 1.34 -9.57 -0.60
N ALA A 112 1.61 -10.88 -0.68
CA ALA A 112 2.63 -11.52 0.17
C ALA A 112 4.03 -10.94 -0.08
N LYS A 113 4.39 -10.63 -1.34
CA LYS A 113 5.66 -9.97 -1.69
C LYS A 113 5.71 -8.52 -1.20
N LYS A 114 4.57 -7.83 -1.19
CA LYS A 114 4.48 -6.42 -0.79
C LYS A 114 4.54 -6.25 0.73
N ALA A 115 3.64 -6.91 1.45
CA ALA A 115 3.42 -6.71 2.88
C ALA A 115 3.84 -7.91 3.75
N GLY A 116 4.13 -9.06 3.14
CA GLY A 116 4.39 -10.29 3.88
C GLY A 116 3.12 -10.99 4.33
N VAL A 117 3.26 -12.27 4.67
CA VAL A 117 2.24 -13.06 5.37
C VAL A 117 2.81 -13.41 6.74
N ALA A 118 2.05 -13.14 7.80
CA ALA A 118 2.44 -13.51 9.16
C ALA A 118 2.72 -15.01 9.24
N ASP A 119 3.79 -15.39 9.94
CA ASP A 119 4.29 -16.76 10.06
C ASP A 119 4.65 -17.47 8.73
N GLY A 120 4.66 -16.72 7.62
CA GLY A 120 5.02 -17.21 6.29
C GLY A 120 6.48 -16.89 5.90
N VAL A 121 6.93 -17.51 4.81
CA VAL A 121 8.28 -17.28 4.25
C VAL A 121 8.53 -15.84 3.78
N THR A 122 7.46 -15.06 3.56
CA THR A 122 7.51 -13.65 3.15
C THR A 122 7.45 -12.67 4.32
N ALA A 123 7.30 -13.13 5.57
CA ALA A 123 7.11 -12.28 6.74
C ALA A 123 8.21 -11.21 6.89
N ASN A 124 9.46 -11.59 6.63
CA ASN A 124 10.62 -10.69 6.78
C ASN A 124 11.32 -10.36 5.46
N THR A 125 10.86 -10.90 4.34
CA THR A 125 11.53 -10.75 3.02
C THR A 125 10.74 -9.90 2.03
N ASN A 126 9.64 -9.29 2.49
CA ASN A 126 8.76 -8.44 1.69
C ASN A 126 9.28 -7.00 1.51
N GLU A 127 8.68 -6.28 0.57
CA GLU A 127 9.06 -4.91 0.23
C GLU A 127 8.87 -3.92 1.38
N MET A 128 7.77 -4.02 2.14
CA MET A 128 7.51 -3.11 3.26
C MET A 128 8.57 -3.27 4.36
N THR A 129 8.94 -4.49 4.72
CA THR A 129 10.02 -4.74 5.69
C THR A 129 11.34 -4.14 5.22
N LYS A 130 11.69 -4.33 3.94
CA LYS A 130 12.91 -3.74 3.36
C LYS A 130 12.88 -2.21 3.37
N ASP A 131 11.78 -1.60 2.93
CA ASP A 131 11.61 -0.14 2.94
C ASP A 131 11.69 0.42 4.37
N ILE A 132 11.13 -0.27 5.36
CA ILE A 132 11.25 0.11 6.78
C ILE A 132 12.72 0.05 7.23
N GLU A 133 13.45 -1.00 6.89
CA GLU A 133 14.87 -1.15 7.24
C GLU A 133 15.75 -0.08 6.57
N GLU A 134 15.51 0.20 5.30
CA GLU A 134 16.20 1.25 4.55
C GLU A 134 15.92 2.64 5.15
N ARG A 135 14.66 2.93 5.51
CA ARG A 135 14.29 4.17 6.19
C ARG A 135 14.94 4.29 7.56
N LYS A 136 14.99 3.22 8.35
CA LYS A 136 15.68 3.21 9.66
C LYS A 136 17.16 3.56 9.48
N LYS A 137 17.82 2.97 8.49
CA LYS A 137 19.22 3.27 8.18
C LYS A 137 19.40 4.73 7.79
N LEU A 138 18.52 5.27 6.95
CA LEU A 138 18.54 6.69 6.56
C LEU A 138 18.35 7.61 7.77
N ILE A 139 17.40 7.29 8.65
CA ILE A 139 17.16 8.04 9.89
C ILE A 139 18.44 8.06 10.75
N THR A 140 19.09 6.91 10.95
CA THR A 140 20.34 6.84 11.71
C THR A 140 21.44 7.69 11.08
N GLN A 141 21.61 7.64 9.75
CA GLN A 141 22.59 8.47 9.04
C GLN A 141 22.30 9.97 9.20
N MET A 142 21.03 10.37 9.12
CA MET A 142 20.63 11.76 9.32
C MET A 142 20.88 12.22 10.76
N GLN A 143 20.62 11.36 11.75
CA GLN A 143 20.91 11.65 13.16
C GLN A 143 22.41 11.84 13.40
N THR A 144 23.26 10.95 12.87
CA THR A 144 24.72 11.10 12.95
C THR A 144 25.20 12.41 12.32
N ALA A 145 24.70 12.74 11.12
CA ALA A 145 25.07 13.98 10.44
C ALA A 145 24.61 15.24 11.18
N LEU A 146 23.47 15.19 11.88
CA LEU A 146 23.01 16.29 12.75
C LEU A 146 23.93 16.46 13.96
N GLN A 147 24.32 15.36 14.59
CA GLN A 147 25.22 15.40 15.74
C GLN A 147 26.60 15.92 15.38
N GLU A 148 27.17 15.49 14.25
CA GLU A 148 28.45 16.03 13.75
C GLU A 148 28.37 17.55 13.49
N LYS A 149 27.25 18.04 12.96
CA LYS A 149 27.03 19.48 12.76
C LYS A 149 26.93 20.23 14.09
N GLU A 150 26.25 19.66 15.07
CA GLU A 150 26.13 20.21 16.41
C GLU A 150 27.52 20.32 17.08
N ASP A 151 28.31 19.24 17.07
CA ASP A 151 29.68 19.23 17.62
C ASP A 151 30.60 20.24 16.94
N ALA A 152 30.50 20.38 15.61
CA ALA A 152 31.26 21.36 14.84
C ALA A 152 30.87 22.80 15.20
N LEU A 153 29.58 23.07 15.44
CA LEU A 153 29.09 24.37 15.87
C LEU A 153 29.55 24.69 17.30
N TYR A 154 29.50 23.74 18.23
CA TYR A 154 30.05 23.91 19.57
C TYR A 154 31.55 24.22 19.53
N THR A 155 32.31 23.49 18.72
CA THR A 155 33.76 23.73 18.57
C THR A 155 34.04 25.15 18.04
N LYS A 156 33.29 25.61 17.04
CA LYS A 156 33.39 26.98 16.54
C LYS A 156 33.04 28.01 17.60
N TYR A 157 31.98 27.77 18.37
CA TYR A 157 31.54 28.66 19.44
C TYR A 157 32.60 28.76 20.55
N SER A 158 33.13 27.64 21.05
CA SER A 158 34.23 27.64 22.04
C SER A 158 35.49 28.34 21.53
N THR A 159 35.80 28.20 20.24
CA THR A 159 36.93 28.92 19.61
C THR A 159 36.68 30.43 19.58
N LEU A 160 35.45 30.85 19.25
CA LEU A 160 35.06 32.27 19.28
C LEU A 160 35.13 32.83 20.71
N GLU A 161 34.65 32.11 21.72
CA GLU A 161 34.75 32.54 23.13
C GLU A 161 36.20 32.70 23.58
N SER A 162 37.06 31.73 23.25
CA SER A 162 38.50 31.80 23.58
C SER A 162 39.17 33.00 22.90
N ASN A 163 38.87 33.24 21.62
CA ASN A 163 39.39 34.39 20.89
C ASN A 163 38.88 35.72 21.45
N LEU A 164 37.60 35.81 21.84
CA LEU A 164 37.03 37.00 22.48
C LEU A 164 37.70 37.29 23.83
N ALA A 165 37.91 36.26 24.66
CA ALA A 165 38.62 36.40 25.92
C ALA A 165 40.07 36.89 25.69
N SER A 166 40.76 36.34 24.70
CA SER A 166 42.10 36.80 24.31
C SER A 166 42.09 38.26 23.85
N LEU A 167 41.17 38.65 22.96
CA LEU A 167 41.03 40.03 22.49
C LEU A 167 40.74 41.00 23.64
N GLN A 168 39.90 40.62 24.60
CA GLN A 168 39.60 41.46 25.76
C GLN A 168 40.83 41.63 26.67
N SER A 169 41.64 40.58 26.85
CA SER A 169 42.92 40.69 27.56
C SER A 169 43.93 41.60 26.84
N GLN A 170 43.97 41.53 25.50
CA GLN A 170 44.83 42.40 24.68
C GLN A 170 44.37 43.86 24.74
N GLN A 171 43.06 44.12 24.63
CA GLN A 171 42.48 45.45 24.76
C GLN A 171 42.77 46.04 26.14
N SER A 172 42.64 45.25 27.20
CA SER A 172 42.96 45.67 28.57
C SER A 172 44.44 46.02 28.72
N SER A 173 45.33 45.19 28.16
CA SER A 173 46.78 45.43 28.17
C SER A 173 47.12 46.73 27.43
N LEU A 174 46.61 46.93 26.21
CA LEU A 174 46.80 48.16 25.44
C LEU A 174 46.28 49.39 26.18
N SER A 175 45.08 49.31 26.77
CA SER A 175 44.50 50.42 27.54
C SER A 175 45.37 50.80 28.74
N SER A 176 46.04 49.83 29.39
CA SER A 176 46.98 50.10 30.49
C SER A 176 48.29 50.75 30.05
N TYR A 177 48.67 50.65 28.77
CA TYR A 177 49.83 51.34 28.21
C TYR A 177 49.54 52.80 27.81
N PHE A 178 48.27 53.18 27.67
CA PHE A 178 47.84 54.54 27.30
C PHE A 178 47.32 55.37 28.49
N GLN A 179 47.49 54.88 29.73
CA GLN A 179 47.20 55.59 30.98
C GLN A 179 48.48 56.10 31.66
#